data_AF-A0A7Y4QKH4-F1
#
_entry.id   AF-A0A7Y4QKH4-F1
#
_cell.length_a   1.000
_cell.length_b   1.000
_cell.length_c   1.000
_cell.angle_alpha   90.00
_cell.angle_beta   90.00
_cell.angle_gamma   90.00
#
_symmetry.space_group_name_H-M   'P 1'
#
loop_
_entity.id
_entity.type
_entity.pdbx_description
1 polymer ?
#
loop_
_entity_poly.entity_id
_entity_poly.type
_entity_poly.pdbx_seq_one_letter_code
_entity_poly.pdbx_strand_id
1 'polypeptide(L)' 'MPDRLRQRILLTWLACASCVASLSAAEVEAGAEQPYRVTRWTTDQGLPQNRISCLKQTRDGYLKIGI' A
#
# COMPACT_ATOMS: atom_id res chain seq x y z
N MET A 1 -20.95 -20.19 48.20
CA MET A 1 -20.98 -20.93 46.93
C MET A 1 -20.95 -19.91 45.80
N PRO A 2 -19.79 -19.58 45.19
CA PRO A 2 -19.76 -18.61 44.10
C PRO A 2 -20.47 -19.19 42.87
N ASP A 3 -21.42 -18.43 42.34
CA ASP A 3 -22.37 -18.84 41.31
C ASP A 3 -21.65 -19.26 40.01
N ARG A 4 -21.75 -20.55 39.65
CA ARG A 4 -21.21 -21.10 38.40
C ARG A 4 -21.67 -20.35 37.14
N LEU A 5 -22.78 -19.61 37.24
CA LEU A 5 -23.31 -18.74 36.19
C LEU A 5 -22.41 -17.51 35.93
N ARG A 6 -21.89 -16.87 36.99
CA ARG A 6 -21.00 -15.70 36.86
C ARG A 6 -19.65 -16.09 36.23
N GLN A 7 -19.17 -17.28 36.57
CA GLN A 7 -17.91 -17.82 36.06
C GLN A 7 -17.98 -18.14 34.55
N ARG A 8 -19.13 -18.64 34.07
CA ARG A 8 -19.39 -18.86 32.64
C ARG A 8 -19.43 -17.55 31.86
N ILE A 9 -20.11 -16.53 32.40
CA ILE A 9 -20.21 -15.21 31.76
C ILE A 9 -18.83 -14.56 31.62
N LEU A 10 -18.00 -14.62 32.69
CA LEU A 10 -16.64 -14.10 32.67
C LEU A 10 -15.75 -14.81 31.64
N LEU A 11 -15.85 -16.14 31.53
CA LEU A 11 -15.10 -16.93 30.55
C LEU A 11 -15.50 -16.59 29.10
N THR A 12 -16.79 -16.44 28.84
CA THR A 12 -17.28 -16.02 27.51
C THR A 12 -16.80 -14.61 27.17
N TRP A 13 -16.83 -13.69 28.13
CA TRP A 13 -16.33 -12.33 27.96
C TRP A 13 -14.83 -12.29 27.64
N LEU A 14 -14.02 -13.05 28.38
CA LEU A 14 -12.57 -13.18 28.16
C LEU A 14 -12.25 -13.79 26.77
N ALA A 15 -13.01 -14.80 26.35
CA ALA A 15 -12.84 -15.44 25.04
C ALA A 15 -13.21 -14.50 23.88
N CYS A 16 -14.29 -13.72 24.03
CA CYS A 16 -14.65 -12.71 23.03
C CYS A 16 -13.60 -11.59 22.97
N ALA A 17 -13.12 -11.11 24.12
CA ALA A 17 -12.10 -10.06 24.18
C ALA A 17 -10.77 -10.51 23.54
N SER A 18 -10.36 -11.76 23.75
CA SER A 18 -9.13 -12.30 23.13
C SER A 18 -9.28 -12.45 21.62
N CYS A 19 -10.44 -12.91 21.14
CA CYS A 19 -10.68 -13.10 19.71
C CYS A 19 -10.68 -11.76 18.94
N VAL A 20 -11.22 -10.69 19.53
CA VAL A 20 -11.21 -9.34 18.95
C VAL A 20 -9.79 -8.76 18.90
N ALA A 21 -8.96 -9.01 19.91
CA ALA A 21 -7.57 -8.56 19.92
C ALA A 21 -6.73 -9.24 18.82
N SER A 22 -6.94 -10.53 18.57
CA SER A 22 -6.23 -11.26 17.50
C SER A 22 -6.61 -10.80 16.10
N LEU A 23 -7.83 -10.29 15.89
CA LEU A 23 -8.27 -9.81 14.58
C LEU A 23 -7.65 -8.44 14.22
N SER A 24 -7.28 -7.63 15.22
CA SER A 24 -6.66 -6.32 15.01
C SER A 24 -5.16 -6.37 14.72
N ALA A 25 -4.50 -7.51 14.98
CA ALA A 25 -3.07 -7.69 14.75
C ALA A 25 -2.73 -8.17 13.32
N ALA A 26 -3.74 -8.32 12.46
CA ALA A 26 -3.51 -8.36 11.02
C ALA A 26 -3.12 -6.95 10.57
N GLU A 27 -1.88 -6.55 10.88
CA GLU A 27 -1.22 -5.44 10.22
C GLU A 27 -1.31 -5.71 8.72
N VAL A 28 -2.18 -4.94 8.06
CA VAL A 28 -2.05 -4.72 6.63
C VAL A 28 -0.64 -4.18 6.49
N GLU A 29 0.28 -4.99 5.94
CA GLU A 29 1.51 -4.46 5.37
C GLU A 29 1.05 -3.48 4.30
N ALA A 30 0.89 -2.22 4.70
CA ALA A 30 0.69 -1.10 3.84
C ALA A 30 2.03 -0.90 3.13
N GLY A 31 2.33 -1.80 2.19
CA GLY A 31 3.34 -1.56 1.17
C GLY A 31 2.96 -0.22 0.57
N ALA A 32 3.74 0.81 0.90
CA ALA A 32 3.40 2.21 0.67
C ALA A 32 2.81 2.36 -0.73
N GLU A 33 1.49 2.58 -0.79
CA GLU A 33 0.77 2.68 -2.05
C GLU A 33 1.28 3.95 -2.71
N GLN A 34 2.23 3.80 -3.65
CA GLN A 34 2.84 4.95 -4.32
C GLN A 34 1.72 5.67 -5.06
N PRO A 35 1.49 6.98 -4.80
CA PRO A 35 0.38 7.70 -5.42
C PRO A 35 0.55 7.89 -6.94
N TYR A 36 1.65 7.39 -7.50
CA TYR A 36 2.02 7.47 -8.90
C TYR A 36 2.66 6.18 -9.38
N ARG A 37 2.40 5.84 -10.65
CA ARG A 37 3.09 4.75 -11.34
C ARG A 37 4.30 5.31 -12.08
N VAL A 38 5.49 4.82 -11.75
CA VAL A 38 6.73 5.14 -12.49
C VAL A 38 6.97 4.08 -13.55
N THR A 39 7.26 4.50 -14.77
CA THR A 39 7.75 3.63 -15.84
C THR A 39 9.13 4.12 -16.29
N ARG A 40 10.03 3.18 -16.57
CA ARG A 40 11.40 3.48 -16.97
C ARG A 40 11.58 3.13 -18.44
N TRP A 41 11.94 4.13 -19.24
CA TRP A 41 12.37 3.96 -20.62
C TRP A 41 13.88 4.07 -20.72
N THR A 42 14.48 3.23 -21.56
CA THR A 42 15.91 3.24 -21.89
C THR A 42 16.08 3.26 -23.40
N THR A 43 17.33 3.36 -23.85
CA THR A 43 17.69 3.22 -25.26
C THR A 43 17.15 1.95 -25.91
N ASP A 44 17.09 0.85 -25.16
CA ASP A 44 16.55 -0.44 -25.64
C ASP A 44 15.03 -0.41 -25.85
N GLN A 45 14.35 0.58 -25.25
CA GLN A 45 12.91 0.80 -25.39
C GLN A 45 12.58 1.93 -26.38
N GLY A 46 13.54 2.34 -27.20
CA GLY A 46 13.34 3.34 -28.26
C GLY A 46 13.64 4.78 -27.85
N LEU A 47 14.18 5.01 -26.64
CA LEU A 47 14.69 6.32 -26.28
C LEU A 47 15.98 6.61 -27.09
N PRO A 48 16.16 7.79 -27.70
CA PRO A 48 17.35 8.05 -28.51
C PRO A 48 18.66 8.07 -27.68
N GLN A 49 18.60 8.47 -26.41
CA GLN A 49 19.73 8.42 -25.48
C GLN A 49 19.27 8.41 -24.01
N ASN A 50 20.04 7.77 -23.12
CA ASN A 50 19.68 7.65 -21.69
C ASN A 50 19.90 8.94 -20.87
N ARG A 51 20.62 9.92 -21.42
CA ARG A 51 20.83 11.23 -20.80
C ARG A 51 19.97 12.24 -21.53
N ILE A 52 19.13 13.00 -20.83
CA ILE A 52 18.26 14.01 -21.44
C ILE A 52 18.56 15.35 -20.76
N SER A 53 18.68 16.44 -21.52
CA SER A 53 18.89 17.78 -20.96
C SER A 53 17.61 18.59 -20.86
N CYS A 54 16.61 18.29 -21.68
CA CYS A 54 15.34 19.02 -21.68
C CYS A 54 14.12 18.16 -22.05
N LEU A 55 12.99 18.53 -21.44
CA LEU A 55 11.67 17.95 -21.68
C LEU A 55 10.68 19.09 -21.90
N LYS A 56 9.89 19.03 -22.98
CA LYS A 56 8.90 20.06 -23.30
C LYS A 56 7.62 19.43 -23.85
N GLN A 57 6.49 19.71 -23.21
CA GLN A 57 5.19 19.33 -23.75
C GLN A 57 4.73 20.34 -24.81
N THR A 58 4.23 19.87 -25.94
CA THR A 58 3.63 20.69 -26.98
C THR A 58 2.12 20.83 -26.79
N ARG A 59 1.51 21.83 -27.43
CA ARG A 59 0.07 22.14 -27.27
C ARG A 59 -0.86 21.03 -27.77
N ASP A 60 -0.35 20.15 -28.63
CA ASP A 60 -0.99 18.94 -29.14
C ASP A 60 -0.86 17.73 -28.17
N GLY A 61 -0.23 17.91 -27.00
CA GLY A 61 -0.16 16.91 -25.94
C GLY A 61 1.08 16.01 -25.98
N TYR A 62 1.92 16.11 -27.00
CA TYR A 62 3.15 15.30 -27.10
C TYR A 62 4.26 15.82 -26.19
N LEU A 63 5.09 14.90 -25.70
CA LEU A 63 6.29 15.22 -24.95
C LEU A 63 7.51 15.16 -25.87
N LYS A 64 8.19 16.29 -26.05
CA LYS A 64 9.44 16.38 -26.80
C LYS A 64 10.62 16.24 -25.86
N ILE A 65 11.60 15.47 -26.30
CA ILE A 65 12.83 15.15 -25.58
C ILE A 65 13.99 15.78 -26.37
N GLY A 66 14.83 16.56 -25.69
CA GLY A 66 16.00 17.18 -26.30
C GLY A 66 17.28 16.90 -25.52
N ILE A 67 18.39 17.07 -26.23
CA ILE A 67 19.74 16.74 -25.81
C ILE A 67 20.56 18.00 -25.58
#